data_AF-A0A1Q7QKF8-F1
#
_entry.id   AF-A0A1Q7QKF8-F1
#
_cell.length_a   1.000
_cell.length_b   1.000
_cell.length_c   1.000
_cell.angle_alpha   90.00
_cell.angle_beta   90.00
_cell.angle_gamma   90.00
#
_symmetry.space_group_name_H-M   'P 1'
#
loop_
_entity.id
_entity.type
_entity.pdbx_description
1 polymer ?
#
loop_
_entity_poly.entity_id
_entity_poly.type
_entity_poly.pdbx_seq_one_letter_code
_entity_poly.pdbx_strand_id
1 'polypeptide(L)' 'MRIGDSVDLLAVRQGDRPLALPIAADLRVMDTDDRTVVFEVDEVSATAIATARASGLLIVPLLRSAH' A
#
# COMPACT_ATOMS: atom_id res chain seq x y z
N MET A 1 -2.28 8.26 -9.65
CA MET A 1 -1.76 6.91 -9.93
C MET A 1 -2.39 6.45 -11.22
N ARG A 2 -1.64 5.79 -12.09
CA ARG A 2 -2.08 5.29 -13.39
C ARG A 2 -1.77 3.80 -13.47
N ILE A 3 -2.48 3.10 -14.36
CA ILE A 3 -2.17 1.70 -14.67
C ILE A 3 -0.70 1.60 -15.11
N GLY A 4 0.01 0.64 -14.53
CA GLY A 4 1.45 0.41 -14.76
C GLY A 4 2.38 1.16 -13.82
N ASP A 5 1.90 2.12 -13.02
CA ASP A 5 2.71 2.77 -11.98
C ASP A 5 3.15 1.74 -10.92
N SER A 6 4.31 1.98 -10.31
CA SER A 6 4.83 1.23 -9.17
C SER A 6 4.61 1.97 -7.85
N VAL A 7 4.20 1.23 -6.82
CA VAL A 7 3.72 1.78 -5.55
C VAL A 7 4.27 0.96 -4.39
N ASP A 8 4.73 1.67 -3.35
CA ASP A 8 5.02 1.06 -2.06
C ASP A 8 3.84 1.29 -1.10
N LEU A 9 3.59 0.35 -0.20
CA LEU A 9 2.58 0.49 0.84
C LEU A 9 3.24 0.65 2.21
N LEU A 10 2.80 1.67 2.94
CA LEU A 10 3.10 1.85 4.35
C LEU A 10 1.90 1.49 5.22
N ALA A 11 2.16 0.79 6.33
CA ALA A 11 1.23 0.69 7.44
C ALA A 11 1.53 1.78 8.46
N VAL A 12 0.53 2.61 8.76
CA VAL A 12 0.68 3.81 9.59
C VAL A 12 -0.23 3.76 10.81
N ARG A 13 0.33 4.03 11.98
CA ARG A 13 -0.41 4.37 13.19
C ARG A 13 -0.34 5.87 13.40
N GLN A 14 -1.48 6.52 13.52
CA GLN A 14 -1.59 7.93 13.89
C GLN A 14 -1.84 8.07 15.41
N GLY A 15 -1.64 9.27 15.96
CA GLY A 15 -1.87 9.58 17.38
C GLY A 15 -0.60 9.64 18.23
N ASP A 16 -0.73 9.42 19.54
CA ASP A 16 0.32 9.68 20.56
C ASP A 16 1.62 8.88 20.39
N ARG A 17 1.59 7.77 19.65
CA ARG A 17 2.77 6.97 19.30
C ARG A 17 2.77 6.70 17.80
N PRO A 18 3.13 7.71 16.99
CA PRO A 18 3.07 7.58 15.55
C PRO A 18 4.12 6.58 15.07
N LEU A 19 3.76 5.80 14.05
CA LEU A 19 4.63 4.80 13.44
C LEU A 19 4.29 4.69 11.96
N ALA A 20 5.31 4.48 11.13
CA ALA A 20 5.16 4.09 9.73
C ALA A 20 6.10 2.92 9.44
N LEU A 21 5.56 1.83 8.89
CA LEU A 21 6.32 0.62 8.54
C LEU A 21 6.06 0.27 7.07
N PRO A 22 7.08 -0.04 6.26
CA PRO A 22 6.87 -0.61 4.94
C PRO A 22 6.28 -2.02 5.07
N ILE A 23 5.25 -2.32 4.29
CA ILE A 23 4.57 -3.62 4.30
C ILE A 23 4.51 -4.31 2.95
N ALA A 24 4.63 -3.55 1.87
CA ALA A 24 4.75 -4.06 0.50
C ALA A 24 5.50 -3.02 -0.32
N ALA A 25 6.27 -3.48 -1.31
CA ALA A 25 7.05 -2.61 -2.17
C ALA A 25 6.88 -3.03 -3.63
N ASP A 26 7.06 -2.07 -4.52
CA ASP A 26 7.03 -2.26 -5.98
C ASP A 26 5.74 -2.92 -6.51
N LEU A 27 4.61 -2.61 -5.89
CA LEU A 27 3.31 -3.11 -6.33
C LEU A 27 2.89 -2.41 -7.63
N ARG A 28 2.54 -3.22 -8.63
CA ARG A 28 2.05 -2.73 -9.91
C ARG A 28 0.58 -2.34 -9.81
N VAL A 29 0.24 -1.13 -10.26
CA VAL A 29 -1.16 -0.74 -10.47
C VAL A 29 -1.71 -1.48 -11.68
N MET A 30 -2.70 -2.33 -11.46
CA MET A 30 -3.38 -3.12 -12.49
C MET A 30 -4.59 -2.40 -13.07
N ASP A 31 -5.34 -1.71 -12.20
CA ASP A 31 -6.51 -0.95 -12.58
C ASP A 31 -6.73 0.23 -11.62
N THR A 32 -7.43 1.27 -12.08
CA THR A 32 -7.82 2.40 -11.26
C THR A 32 -9.12 2.99 -11.76
N ASP A 33 -10.02 3.31 -10.83
CA ASP A 33 -11.19 4.13 -11.09
C ASP A 33 -11.21 5.34 -10.13
N ASP A 34 -12.33 6.06 -10.07
CA ASP A 34 -12.47 7.26 -9.24
C ASP A 34 -12.41 6.98 -7.71
N ARG A 35 -12.54 5.72 -7.28
CA ARG A 35 -12.67 5.35 -5.85
C ARG A 35 -11.75 4.23 -5.41
N THR A 36 -11.15 3.51 -6.35
CA THR A 36 -10.44 2.26 -6.10
C THR A 36 -9.19 2.18 -6.96
N VAL A 37 -8.22 1.45 -6.43
CA VAL A 37 -6.99 1.09 -7.12
C VAL A 37 -6.79 -0.40 -6.87
N VAL A 38 -6.51 -1.13 -7.94
CA VAL A 38 -6.20 -2.56 -7.89
C VAL A 38 -4.70 -2.74 -8.07
N PHE A 39 -4.07 -3.45 -7.14
CA PHE A 39 -2.67 -3.80 -7.20
C PHE A 39 -2.49 -5.27 -7.56
N GLU A 40 -1.45 -5.59 -8.31
CA GLU A 40 -0.91 -6.94 -8.35
C GLU A 40 -0.15 -7.20 -7.03
N VAL A 41 -0.47 -8.30 -6.34
CA VAL A 41 0.05 -8.58 -5.00
C VAL A 41 0.44 -10.06 -4.89
N ASP A 42 1.64 -10.33 -4.39
CA ASP A 42 2.06 -11.68 -4.05
C ASP A 42 1.51 -12.14 -2.69
N GLU A 43 1.68 -13.41 -2.35
CA GLU A 43 1.15 -13.98 -1.11
C GLU A 43 1.69 -13.28 0.15
N VAL A 44 2.99 -12.93 0.14
CA VAL A 44 3.66 -12.31 1.29
C VAL A 44 3.11 -10.91 1.53
N SER A 45 3.03 -10.10 0.48
CA SER A 45 2.49 -8.75 0.54
C SER A 45 1.00 -8.75 0.90
N ALA A 46 0.22 -9.69 0.36
CA ALA A 46 -1.20 -9.83 0.69
C ALA A 46 -1.40 -10.12 2.18
N THR A 47 -0.59 -11.02 2.74
CA THR A 47 -0.61 -11.34 4.18
C THR A 47 -0.22 -10.14 5.04
N ALA A 48 0.80 -9.38 4.65
CA ALA A 48 1.23 -8.18 5.36
C ALA A 48 0.14 -7.09 5.34
N ILE A 49 -0.50 -6.87 4.19
CA ILE A 49 -1.63 -5.93 4.05
C ILE A 49 -2.80 -6.35 4.95
N ALA A 50 -3.19 -7.63 4.91
CA ALA A 50 -4.28 -8.15 5.74
C ALA A 50 -3.97 -7.99 7.25
N THR A 51 -2.73 -8.29 7.66
CA THR A 51 -2.28 -8.16 9.04
C THR A 51 -2.30 -6.70 9.52
N ALA A 52 -1.81 -5.78 8.68
CA ALA A 52 -1.84 -4.35 8.99
C ALA A 52 -3.28 -3.83 9.14
N ARG A 53 -4.18 -4.25 8.24
CA ARG A 53 -5.62 -3.92 8.32
C ARG A 53 -6.28 -4.47 9.57
N ALA A 54 -6.04 -5.75 9.90
CA ALA A 54 -6.56 -6.39 11.11
C ALA A 54 -6.05 -5.71 12.40
N SER A 55 -4.85 -5.14 12.34
CA SER A 55 -4.23 -4.40 13.44
C SER A 55 -4.70 -2.95 13.56
N GLY A 56 -5.68 -2.53 12.76
CA GLY A 56 -6.22 -1.17 12.75
C GLY A 56 -5.26 -0.11 12.20
N LEU A 57 -4.22 -0.52 11.46
CA LEU A 57 -3.30 0.42 10.82
C LEU A 57 -3.90 0.99 9.54
N LEU A 58 -3.59 2.25 9.27
CA LEU A 58 -3.90 2.88 7.99
C LEU A 58 -2.93 2.36 6.93
N ILE A 59 -3.46 2.05 5.74
CA ILE A 59 -2.64 1.65 4.59
C ILE A 59 -2.48 2.88 3.71
N VAL A 60 -1.25 3.31 3.51
CA VAL A 60 -0.91 4.52 2.76
C VAL A 60 -0.09 4.13 1.54
N PRO A 61 -0.61 4.33 0.31
CA PRO A 61 0.16 4.13 -0.90
C PRO A 61 1.14 5.28 -1.11
N LEU A 62 2.39 4.95 -1.39
CA LEU A 62 3.43 5.87 -1.84
C LEU A 62 3.71 5.59 -3.31
N LEU A 63 3.26 6.51 -4.17
CA LEU A 63 3.58 6.46 -5.58
C LEU A 63 5.08 6.70 -5.76
N ARG A 64 5.79 5.75 -6.36
CA ARG A 64 7.18 6.00 -6.77
C ARG A 64 7.14 6.95 -7.95
N SER A 65 7.79 8.11 -7.83
CA SER A 65 8.00 8.98 -8.98
C SER A 65 8.82 8.19 -10.00
N ALA A 66 8.25 7.94 -11.17
CA ALA A 66 9.06 7.62 -12.34
C ALA A 66 9.96 8.85 -12.58
N HIS A 67 11.28 8.65 -12.54
CA HIS A 67 12.20 9.61 -13.13
C HIS A 67 12.02 9.63 -14.64
#